data_AF-A0A8T3S9Q6-F1
#
_entry.id   AF-A0A8T3S9Q6-F1
#
_cell.length_a   1.000
_cell.length_b   1.000
_cell.length_c   1.000
_cell.angle_alpha   90.00
_cell.angle_beta   90.00
_cell.angle_gamma   90.00
#
_symmetry.space_group_name_H-M   'P 1'
#
loop_
_entity.id
_entity.type
_entity.pdbx_description
1 polymer ?
#
loop_
_entity_poly.entity_id
_entity_poly.type
_entity_poly.pdbx_seq_one_letter_code
_entity_poly.pdbx_strand_id
1 'polypeptide(L)'
;MPATHSGRAHDEAVTRPAATILHVDLDAFFAAVEQRDRPELRGRPVIVGGGDRNARGVVSAASYEARVFGVRSAMPLRTAGALCPQGVFL
;
A
#
# COMPACT_ATOMS: atom_id res chain seq x y z
N MET A 1 -69.99 -5.56 4.38
CA MET A 1 -68.61 -5.16 3.99
C MET A 1 -68.39 -3.72 4.45
N PRO A 2 -67.66 -3.48 5.55
CA PRO A 2 -66.86 -2.28 5.71
C PRO A 2 -65.38 -2.64 5.72
N ALA A 3 -64.60 -1.88 4.96
CA ALA A 3 -63.15 -1.90 4.98
C ALA A 3 -62.65 -0.91 6.03
N THR A 4 -61.80 -1.33 6.96
CA THR A 4 -60.75 -0.52 7.61
C THR A 4 -59.84 -1.46 8.40
N HIS A 5 -58.64 -1.74 7.90
CA HIS A 5 -57.52 -2.12 8.75
C HIS A 5 -56.48 -1.00 8.64
N SER A 6 -56.57 -0.12 9.64
CA SER A 6 -55.64 0.96 9.92
C SER A 6 -54.28 0.42 10.33
N GLY A 7 -53.23 1.15 9.97
CA GLY A 7 -51.98 1.15 10.70
C GLY A 7 -50.87 0.35 10.05
N ARG A 8 -50.12 1.00 9.14
CA ARG A 8 -48.72 0.65 8.92
C ARG A 8 -47.98 0.89 10.23
N ALA A 9 -47.59 -0.17 10.91
CA ALA A 9 -46.58 -0.07 11.94
C ALA A 9 -45.31 0.48 11.27
N HIS A 10 -44.88 1.66 11.72
CA HIS A 10 -43.60 2.20 11.36
C HIS A 10 -42.53 1.25 11.89
N ASP A 11 -41.81 0.62 10.97
CA ASP A 11 -40.59 -0.12 11.23
C ASP A 11 -39.56 0.89 11.75
N GLU A 12 -39.44 1.01 13.09
CA GLU A 12 -38.42 1.82 13.73
C GLU A 12 -37.06 1.21 13.39
N ALA A 13 -36.38 1.84 12.43
CA ALA A 13 -35.02 1.50 12.07
C ALA A 13 -34.13 1.61 13.32
N VAL A 14 -33.72 0.45 13.85
CA VAL A 14 -32.76 0.35 14.94
C VAL A 14 -31.44 0.98 14.47
N THR A 15 -31.17 2.19 14.97
CA THR A 15 -29.91 2.88 14.68
C THR A 15 -28.80 2.16 15.44
N ARG A 16 -28.00 1.35 14.73
CA ARG A 16 -26.80 0.75 15.33
C ARG A 16 -25.84 1.87 15.73
N PRO A 17 -25.19 1.78 16.92
CA PRO A 17 -24.14 2.72 17.28
C PRO A 17 -23.08 2.73 16.18
N ALA A 18 -22.54 3.92 15.87
CA ALA A 18 -21.51 4.08 14.86
C ALA A 18 -20.32 3.15 15.16
N ALA A 19 -19.90 2.36 14.17
CA ALA A 19 -18.78 1.46 14.33
C ALA A 19 -17.47 2.24 14.49
N THR A 20 -16.61 1.81 15.42
CA THR A 20 -15.22 2.26 15.46
C THR A 20 -14.45 1.57 14.32
N ILE A 21 -13.86 2.36 13.42
CA ILE A 21 -13.09 1.86 12.26
C ILE A 21 -11.60 2.15 12.49
N LEU A 22 -10.76 1.12 12.38
CA LEU A 22 -9.30 1.23 12.36
C LEU A 22 -8.77 0.88 10.98
N HIS A 23 -7.95 1.76 10.41
CA HIS A 23 -7.20 1.51 9.17
C HIS A 23 -5.71 1.39 9.52
N VAL A 24 -5.07 0.30 9.08
CA VAL A 24 -3.64 0.04 9.28
C VAL A 24 -3.00 -0.19 7.91
N ASP A 25 -1.96 0.58 7.61
CA ASP A 25 -1.13 0.42 6.42
C ASP A 25 0.31 0.15 6.87
N LEU A 26 1.01 -0.75 6.16
CA LEU A 26 2.38 -1.12 6.48
C LEU A 26 3.36 -0.31 5.63
N ASP A 27 4.22 0.43 6.31
CA ASP A 27 5.21 1.29 5.71
C ASP A 27 6.20 0.52 4.83
N ALA A 28 6.28 0.92 3.55
CA ALA A 28 7.20 0.36 2.56
C ALA A 28 7.23 -1.18 2.57
N PHE A 29 6.05 -1.81 2.73
CA PHE A 29 5.90 -3.20 3.17
C PHE A 29 6.90 -4.21 2.58
N PHE A 30 6.95 -4.36 1.26
CA PHE A 30 7.86 -5.35 0.65
C PHE A 30 9.34 -5.02 0.91
N ALA A 31 9.73 -3.74 0.86
CA ALA A 31 11.11 -3.37 1.18
C ALA A 31 11.45 -3.64 2.66
N ALA A 32 10.49 -3.41 3.56
CA ALA A 32 10.66 -3.69 4.99
C ALA A 32 10.78 -5.19 5.29
N VAL A 33 10.02 -6.05 4.58
CA VAL A 33 10.17 -7.51 4.66
C VAL A 33 11.59 -7.91 4.21
N GLU A 34 12.06 -7.40 3.08
CA GLU A 34 13.38 -7.72 2.58
C GLU A 34 14.51 -7.23 3.51
N GLN A 35 14.38 -6.05 4.11
CA GLN A 35 15.33 -5.55 5.11
C GLN A 35 15.26 -6.29 6.45
N ARG A 36 14.11 -6.88 6.78
CA ARG A 36 13.97 -7.74 7.96
C ARG A 36 14.72 -9.06 7.74
N ASP A 37 14.46 -9.70 6.60
CA ASP A 37 14.96 -11.04 6.26
C ASP A 37 16.44 -11.00 5.83
N ARG A 38 16.89 -9.88 5.26
CA ARG A 38 18.30 -9.59 4.91
C ARG A 38 18.79 -8.32 5.62
N PRO A 39 19.28 -8.44 6.87
CA PRO A 39 19.66 -7.28 7.69
C PRO A 39 20.71 -6.37 7.06
N GLU A 40 21.55 -6.88 6.15
CA GLU A 40 22.54 -6.12 5.39
C GLU A 40 21.93 -5.10 4.42
N LEU A 41 20.61 -5.15 4.18
CA LEU A 41 19.87 -4.19 3.37
C LEU A 41 19.36 -2.98 4.16
N ARG A 42 19.42 -3.01 5.50
CA ARG A 42 19.00 -1.89 6.35
C ARG A 42 19.92 -0.68 6.12
N GLY A 43 19.35 0.52 6.04
CA GLY A 43 20.11 1.73 5.74
C GLY A 43 20.51 1.88 4.27
N ARG A 44 20.12 0.93 3.39
CA ARG A 44 20.42 0.98 1.95
C ARG A 44 19.17 1.36 1.16
N PRO A 45 19.31 2.05 0.02
CA PRO A 45 18.19 2.32 -0.88
C PRO A 45 17.74 1.03 -1.58
N VAL A 46 16.80 0.32 -0.96
CA VAL A 46 16.15 -0.89 -1.49
C VAL A 46 14.94 -0.53 -2.34
N ILE A 47 14.86 -1.14 -3.52
CA ILE A 47 13.81 -0.97 -4.52
C ILE A 47 13.34 -2.37 -4.92
N VAL A 48 12.08 -2.69 -4.63
CA VAL A 48 11.48 -3.99 -4.97
C VAL A 48 10.61 -3.82 -6.22
N GLY A 49 10.78 -4.68 -7.22
CA GLY A 49 10.00 -4.65 -8.45
C GLY A 49 10.13 -5.91 -9.31
N GLY A 50 9.47 -5.92 -10.46
CA GLY A 50 9.47 -7.05 -11.38
C GLY A 50 10.75 -7.16 -12.24
N GLY A 51 11.91 -7.35 -11.61
CA GLY A 51 13.20 -7.60 -12.29
C GLY A 51 14.31 -6.59 -11.98
N ASP A 52 15.37 -6.60 -12.79
CA ASP A 52 16.52 -5.73 -12.59
C ASP A 52 16.25 -4.26 -12.95
N ARG A 53 17.25 -3.39 -12.71
CA ARG A 53 17.18 -1.94 -13.00
C ARG A 53 16.88 -1.57 -14.47
N ASN A 54 16.98 -2.52 -15.40
CA ASN A 54 16.76 -2.34 -16.84
C ASN A 54 15.48 -3.04 -17.34
N ALA A 55 14.78 -3.76 -16.48
CA ALA A 55 13.54 -4.46 -16.79
C ALA A 55 12.43 -3.50 -17.20
N ARG A 56 11.47 -3.99 -18.01
CA ARG A 56 10.25 -3.25 -18.38
C ARG A 56 9.18 -3.28 -17.28
N GLY A 57 9.60 -3.40 -16.02
CA GLY A 57 8.73 -3.46 -14.85
C GLY A 57 8.60 -2.11 -14.16
N VAL A 58 7.81 -2.10 -13.08
CA VAL A 58 7.64 -0.96 -12.18
C VAL A 58 8.11 -1.30 -10.78
N VAL A 59 8.39 -0.26 -9.99
CA VAL A 59 8.67 -0.36 -8.56
C VAL A 59 7.39 -0.74 -7.84
N SER A 60 7.39 -1.90 -7.19
CA SER A 60 6.32 -2.37 -6.31
C SER A 60 6.41 -1.69 -4.94
N ALA A 61 7.61 -1.59 -4.38
CA ALA A 61 7.87 -0.89 -3.13
C ALA A 61 9.26 -0.24 -3.13
N ALA A 62 9.40 0.87 -2.41
CA ALA A 62 10.67 1.56 -2.20
C ALA A 62 10.86 1.82 -0.71
N SER A 63 12.04 1.48 -0.22
CA SER A 63 12.52 1.85 1.13
C SER A 63 12.54 3.37 1.31
N TYR A 64 12.58 3.82 2.57
CA TYR A 64 12.70 5.25 2.87
C TYR A 64 13.99 5.85 2.30
N GLU A 65 15.09 5.11 2.36
CA GLU A 65 16.38 5.50 1.82
C GLU A 65 16.32 5.68 0.30
N ALA A 66 15.57 4.84 -0.41
CA ALA A 66 15.34 5.01 -1.85
C ALA A 66 14.43 6.21 -2.17
N ARG A 67 13.43 6.49 -1.32
CA ARG A 67 12.51 7.62 -1.50
C ARG A 67 13.21 8.97 -1.42
N VAL A 68 14.32 9.09 -0.68
CA VAL A 68 15.18 10.30 -0.66
C VAL A 68 15.67 10.68 -2.07
N PHE A 69 15.89 9.70 -2.94
CA PHE A 69 16.30 9.92 -4.33
C PHE A 69 15.10 10.15 -5.29
N GLY A 70 13.89 10.27 -4.75
CA GLY A 70 12.66 10.47 -5.53
C GLY A 70 12.04 9.17 -6.08
N VAL A 71 12.55 8.00 -5.70
CA VAL A 71 11.97 6.71 -6.11
C VAL A 71 10.63 6.49 -5.38
N ARG A 72 9.60 6.09 -6.12
CA ARG A 72 8.26 5.83 -5.57
C ARG A 72 7.59 4.63 -6.26
N SER A 73 6.59 4.04 -5.61
CA SER A 73 5.80 2.96 -6.20
C SER A 73 5.16 3.37 -7.54
N ALA A 74 4.98 2.39 -8.41
CA ALA A 74 4.54 2.51 -9.80
C ALA A 74 5.50 3.26 -10.74
N MET A 75 6.67 3.72 -10.27
CA MET A 75 7.71 4.26 -11.14
C MET A 75 8.31 3.16 -12.03
N PRO A 76 8.60 3.40 -13.32
CA PRO A 76 9.35 2.44 -14.14
C PRO A 76 10.73 2.13 -13.54
N LEU A 77 11.14 0.87 -13.55
CA LEU A 77 12.41 0.43 -12.93
C LEU A 77 13.62 1.13 -13.56
N ARG A 78 13.61 1.38 -14.87
CA ARG A 78 14.65 2.17 -15.56
C ARG A 78 14.78 3.59 -15.01
N THR A 79 13.65 4.25 -14.77
CA THR A 79 13.64 5.60 -14.19
C THR A 79 14.17 5.57 -12.76
N ALA A 80 13.74 4.59 -11.96
CA ALA A 80 14.25 4.40 -10.61
C ALA A 80 15.77 4.13 -10.60
N GLY A 81 16.27 3.33 -11.54
CA GLY A 81 17.70 3.07 -11.72
C GLY A 81 18.52 4.30 -12.12
N ALA A 82 17.93 5.21 -12.90
CA ALA A 82 18.56 6.48 -13.23
C ALA A 82 18.59 7.44 -12.03
N LEU A 83 17.53 7.48 -11.22
CA LEU A 83 17.43 8.34 -10.03
C LEU A 83 18.29 7.83 -8.87
N CYS A 84 18.39 6.51 -8.71
CA CYS A 84 19.15 5.87 -7.64
C CYS A 84 20.12 4.80 -8.19
N PRO A 85 21.25 5.22 -8.81
CA PRO A 85 22.21 4.28 -9.42
C PRO A 85 22.84 3.28 -8.43
N GLN A 86 22.99 3.70 -7.17
CA GLN A 86 23.45 2.89 -6.03
C GLN A 86 22.36 2.00 -5.40
N GLY A 87 21.13 2.06 -5.92
CA GLY A 87 19.98 1.29 -5.44
C GLY A 87 20.21 -0.22 -5.50
N VAL A 88 19.68 -0.92 -4.51
CA VAL A 88 19.56 -2.39 -4.51
C VAL A 88 18.22 -2.75 -5.12
N PHE A 89 18.26 -3.40 -6.28
CA PHE A 89 17.07 -3.84 -7.01
C PHE A 89 16.81 -5.31 -6.70
N LEU A 90 15.60 -5.59 -6.24
CA LEU A 90 15.11 -6.90 -5.84
C LEU A 90 13.87 -7.27 -6.65
#